data_AF-A0A382JQH2-F1
#
_entry.id   AF-A0A382JQH2-F1
#
_cell.length_a   1.000
_cell.length_b   1.000
_cell.length_c   1.000
_cell.angle_alpha   90.00
_cell.angle_beta   90.00
_cell.angle_gamma   90.00
#
_symmetry.space_group_name_H-M   'P 1'
#
loop_
_entity.id
_entity.type
_entity.pdbx_description
1 polymer ?
#
loop_
_entity_poly.entity_id
_entity_poly.type
_entity_poly.pdbx_seq_one_letter_code
_entity_poly.pdbx_strand_id
1 'polypeptide(L)'
;PSSTNVRVRIRDRIMNFDAAYNFAIKNVHFFAGSVRTGGSSYWTIEDSKFSFSSDMLARKGNSSTDGSNITFRNTIFEFINEQYPWAAYRTMYPTFENVLFRYNDWFADSARYLSVDRNYRGTRMHPKFKRGDSIFRFVTIENSYTAGIFPSYGSLIEYTRLENLYDGCDCSSIQRNGAGSLYSTTRYTWMINAPGLNGLRFDSSCGGDNGDIYNVVSIGQRRGFRLKGDYHDVYHVTAYDNERQDISLPEYKFCGLDHESDDHRGNWNSNLYNSIADGSMECTTRLCRPLKGGQVEIEGETLTWMHFYNLERAGIWFGRSMSVNKWGTPNWSPPWATPKFEMQAPWIRFRGLPESKLIEKFGANPWNVPAQDYDFRPKKGSYLIDSGVVIPGVNNGEDVDNSIVKAKPGYGNLENKDLNEEDCTLFNHPNLYSG
;
A
#
# COMPACT_ATOMS: atom_id res chain seq x y z
N PRO A 1 27.20 18.77 15.37
CA PRO A 1 28.65 18.81 15.70
C PRO A 1 29.03 20.23 16.11
N SER A 2 29.93 20.39 17.07
CA SER A 2 30.54 21.69 17.42
C SER A 2 32.04 21.61 17.22
N SER A 3 32.75 22.75 17.32
CA SER A 3 34.22 22.77 17.35
C SER A 3 34.82 21.93 18.49
N THR A 4 34.01 21.53 19.48
CA THR A 4 34.40 20.71 20.65
C THR A 4 33.74 19.33 20.69
N ASN A 5 32.82 19.01 19.77
CA ASN A 5 32.13 17.73 19.69
C ASN A 5 32.10 17.23 18.24
N VAL A 6 33.17 16.51 17.89
CA VAL A 6 33.31 15.79 16.63
C VAL A 6 32.64 14.43 16.78
N ARG A 7 31.59 14.19 16.01
CA ARG A 7 30.93 12.88 15.94
C ARG A 7 31.50 12.11 14.75
N VAL A 8 32.26 11.06 15.05
CA VAL A 8 32.81 10.14 14.04
C VAL A 8 31.90 8.93 13.88
N ARG A 9 31.90 8.32 12.69
CA ARG A 9 31.05 7.18 12.36
C ARG A 9 31.84 5.88 12.25
N ILE A 10 31.24 4.78 12.68
CA ILE A 10 31.79 3.44 12.45
C ILE A 10 31.52 3.05 10.98
N ARG A 11 32.60 2.77 10.24
CA ARG A 11 32.55 2.48 8.80
C ARG A 11 31.82 1.19 8.44
N ASP A 12 31.86 0.20 9.33
CA ASP A 12 31.29 -1.13 9.10
C ASP A 12 30.02 -1.35 9.94
N ARG A 13 30.09 -2.19 10.98
CA ARG A 13 28.96 -2.51 11.86
C ARG A 13 29.33 -2.21 13.31
N ILE A 14 28.39 -1.64 14.05
CA ILE A 14 28.53 -1.49 15.51
C ILE A 14 28.20 -2.80 16.23
N MET A 15 27.43 -3.69 15.59
CA MET A 15 26.96 -4.93 16.18
C MET A 15 26.65 -5.96 15.10
N ASN A 16 27.03 -7.21 15.35
CA ASN A 16 26.73 -8.37 14.50
C ASN A 16 26.44 -9.59 15.37
N PHE A 17 25.23 -10.14 15.28
CA PHE A 17 24.91 -11.46 15.79
C PHE A 17 24.96 -12.47 14.66
N ASP A 18 25.59 -13.63 14.89
CA ASP A 18 25.58 -14.74 13.94
C ASP A 18 25.17 -16.01 14.67
N ALA A 19 24.22 -16.75 14.10
CA ALA A 19 23.63 -17.95 14.70
C ALA A 19 23.22 -17.78 16.18
N ALA A 20 22.61 -16.64 16.53
CA ALA A 20 22.12 -16.34 17.87
C ALA A 20 20.60 -16.54 17.97
N TYR A 21 20.12 -16.99 19.12
CA TYR A 21 18.71 -17.35 19.31
C TYR A 21 18.17 -16.88 20.65
N ASN A 22 16.86 -16.57 20.71
CA ASN A 22 16.12 -16.32 21.95
C ASN A 22 16.69 -15.15 22.77
N PHE A 23 16.82 -13.98 22.17
CA PHE A 23 17.36 -12.79 22.85
C PHE A 23 16.53 -11.53 22.59
N ALA A 24 16.63 -10.56 23.49
CA ALA A 24 16.00 -9.26 23.31
C ALA A 24 16.98 -8.13 23.64
N ILE A 25 16.89 -7.03 22.89
CA ILE A 25 17.58 -5.78 23.18
C ILE A 25 16.51 -4.72 23.42
N LYS A 26 16.58 -4.07 24.58
CA LYS A 26 15.58 -3.09 25.00
C LYS A 26 16.25 -1.80 25.46
N ASN A 27 15.63 -0.66 25.15
CA ASN A 27 16.08 0.65 25.61
C ASN A 27 17.53 0.98 25.20
N VAL A 28 17.88 0.70 23.94
CA VAL A 28 19.22 0.96 23.40
C VAL A 28 19.18 1.95 22.25
N HIS A 29 20.13 2.89 22.24
CA HIS A 29 20.40 3.76 21.10
C HIS A 29 21.62 3.25 20.32
N PHE A 30 21.35 2.65 19.16
CA PHE A 30 22.33 2.32 18.15
C PHE A 30 22.72 3.59 17.38
N PHE A 31 23.85 4.19 17.75
CA PHE A 31 24.31 5.45 17.18
C PHE A 31 25.54 5.26 16.29
N ALA A 32 25.51 5.85 15.10
CA ALA A 32 26.64 5.99 14.19
C ALA A 32 27.28 4.67 13.69
N GLY A 33 26.46 3.69 13.34
CA GLY A 33 26.85 2.52 12.57
C GLY A 33 25.72 1.49 12.45
N SER A 34 25.91 0.50 11.59
CA SER A 34 24.85 -0.46 11.26
C SER A 34 24.83 -1.71 12.16
N VAL A 35 23.67 -2.35 12.27
CA VAL A 35 23.48 -3.62 12.99
C VAL A 35 23.16 -4.75 12.02
N ARG A 36 23.68 -5.95 12.27
CA ARG A 36 23.25 -7.17 11.55
C ARG A 36 22.93 -8.34 12.46
N THR A 37 22.00 -9.16 12.00
CA THR A 37 21.77 -10.52 12.49
C THR A 37 21.84 -11.52 11.34
N GLY A 38 22.78 -12.46 11.36
CA GLY A 38 22.88 -13.58 10.41
C GLY A 38 22.45 -14.90 11.05
N GLY A 39 21.65 -15.71 10.34
CA GLY A 39 21.21 -17.03 10.80
C GLY A 39 20.55 -17.04 12.19
N SER A 40 20.07 -15.90 12.66
CA SER A 40 19.65 -15.69 14.05
C SER A 40 18.13 -15.61 14.11
N SER A 41 17.51 -16.25 15.10
CA SER A 41 16.04 -16.37 15.16
C SER A 41 15.47 -16.11 16.54
N TYR A 42 14.17 -15.78 16.63
CA TYR A 42 13.46 -15.52 17.89
C TYR A 42 14.12 -14.40 18.69
N TRP A 43 14.22 -13.22 18.08
CA TRP A 43 14.78 -12.07 18.75
C TRP A 43 13.93 -10.81 18.60
N THR A 44 14.08 -9.92 19.56
CA THR A 44 13.29 -8.68 19.62
C THR A 44 14.19 -7.48 19.89
N ILE A 45 13.95 -6.38 19.17
CA ILE A 45 14.48 -5.06 19.49
C ILE A 45 13.29 -4.16 19.83
N GLU A 46 13.28 -3.66 21.07
CA GLU A 46 12.14 -2.94 21.63
C GLU A 46 12.57 -1.63 22.29
N ASP A 47 11.70 -0.61 22.25
CA ASP A 47 11.91 0.70 22.89
C ASP A 47 13.28 1.31 22.54
N SER A 48 13.72 1.13 21.30
CA SER A 48 15.10 1.38 20.88
C SER A 48 15.16 2.34 19.70
N LYS A 49 16.37 2.78 19.39
CA LYS A 49 16.59 3.78 18.35
C LYS A 49 17.82 3.46 17.52
N PHE A 50 17.72 3.67 16.22
CA PHE A 50 18.81 3.61 15.26
C PHE A 50 19.00 4.99 14.65
N SER A 51 20.21 5.56 14.76
CA SER A 51 20.50 6.85 14.16
C SER A 51 21.85 6.87 13.46
N PHE A 52 21.90 7.50 12.28
CA PHE A 52 23.13 7.64 11.51
C PHE A 52 23.79 6.28 11.17
N SER A 53 22.96 5.27 10.90
CA SER A 53 23.41 3.89 10.66
C SER A 53 24.35 3.76 9.46
N SER A 54 24.16 4.61 8.44
CA SER A 54 24.92 4.59 7.18
C SER A 54 24.90 5.96 6.49
N ASP A 55 26.00 6.27 5.79
CA ASP A 55 26.24 7.49 5.01
C ASP A 55 26.87 7.12 3.67
N MET A 56 27.01 8.13 2.81
CA MET A 56 27.82 8.08 1.59
C MET A 56 29.11 7.28 1.79
N LEU A 57 29.27 6.20 1.00
CA LEU A 57 30.40 5.26 1.00
C LEU A 57 30.37 4.17 2.08
N ALA A 58 29.37 4.16 2.97
CA ALA A 58 29.16 3.09 3.93
C ALA A 58 28.64 1.84 3.19
N ARG A 59 29.41 0.75 3.28
CA ARG A 59 29.11 -0.49 2.55
C ARG A 59 28.05 -1.36 3.23
N LYS A 60 27.67 -1.06 4.47
CA LYS A 60 26.78 -1.89 5.29
C LYS A 60 25.61 -1.08 5.81
N GLY A 61 24.41 -1.65 5.66
CA GLY A 61 23.18 -1.16 6.27
C GLY A 61 22.65 -2.11 7.34
N ASN A 62 21.62 -1.65 8.03
CA ASN A 62 20.90 -2.46 9.02
C ASN A 62 20.21 -3.64 8.34
N SER A 63 20.43 -4.85 8.83
CA SER A 63 19.91 -6.04 8.12
C SER A 63 19.76 -7.30 8.97
N SER A 64 18.83 -8.16 8.56
CA SER A 64 18.77 -9.56 8.98
C SER A 64 18.88 -10.50 7.77
N THR A 65 19.60 -11.61 7.92
CA THR A 65 19.75 -12.64 6.88
C THR A 65 19.49 -14.03 7.43
N ASP A 66 18.71 -14.85 6.71
CA ASP A 66 18.53 -16.30 6.96
C ASP A 66 17.99 -16.70 8.36
N GLY A 67 17.40 -15.74 9.10
CA GLY A 67 16.78 -15.95 10.40
C GLY A 67 15.27 -16.26 10.35
N SER A 68 14.62 -16.24 11.51
CA SER A 68 13.16 -16.39 11.65
C SER A 68 12.63 -15.64 12.88
N ASN A 69 11.36 -15.23 12.86
CA ASN A 69 10.64 -14.67 14.01
C ASN A 69 11.40 -13.50 14.66
N ILE A 70 11.54 -12.42 13.89
CA ILE A 70 12.21 -11.20 14.35
C ILE A 70 11.17 -10.13 14.64
N THR A 71 11.39 -9.33 15.67
CA THR A 71 10.42 -8.29 16.04
C THR A 71 11.11 -6.96 16.33
N PHE A 72 10.62 -5.90 15.69
CA PHE A 72 10.84 -4.53 16.10
C PHE A 72 9.56 -4.00 16.72
N ARG A 73 9.65 -3.52 17.96
CA ARG A 73 8.55 -2.86 18.65
C ARG A 73 8.97 -1.51 19.18
N ASN A 74 8.12 -0.49 19.07
CA ASN A 74 8.37 0.85 19.66
C ASN A 74 9.75 1.41 19.29
N THR A 75 10.16 1.24 18.02
CA THR A 75 11.53 1.53 17.58
C THR A 75 11.56 2.71 16.61
N ILE A 76 12.61 3.53 16.67
CA ILE A 76 12.80 4.66 15.76
C ILE A 76 14.03 4.44 14.88
N PHE A 77 13.91 4.67 13.57
CA PHE A 77 15.00 4.71 12.60
C PHE A 77 15.06 6.11 11.99
N GLU A 78 16.17 6.83 12.21
CA GLU A 78 16.29 8.20 11.72
C GLU A 78 17.68 8.60 11.24
N PHE A 79 17.73 9.58 10.35
CA PHE A 79 18.97 10.17 9.83
C PHE A 79 19.91 9.13 9.21
N ILE A 80 19.34 8.15 8.51
CA ILE A 80 20.08 7.13 7.76
C ILE A 80 20.22 7.62 6.32
N ASN A 81 21.36 8.24 6.00
CA ASN A 81 21.55 8.99 4.75
C ASN A 81 21.69 8.11 3.49
N GLU A 82 22.20 6.89 3.62
CA GLU A 82 22.39 5.92 2.54
C GLU A 82 22.03 4.52 3.07
N GLN A 83 21.65 3.56 2.22
CA GLN A 83 21.18 2.20 2.56
C GLN A 83 19.75 2.12 3.11
N TYR A 84 19.23 0.89 3.19
CA TYR A 84 17.93 0.60 3.76
C TYR A 84 17.90 0.94 5.27
N PRO A 85 16.83 1.59 5.77
CA PRO A 85 16.64 1.76 7.21
C PRO A 85 16.66 0.43 7.96
N TRP A 86 16.04 -0.59 7.35
CA TRP A 86 16.20 -2.01 7.67
C TRP A 86 15.93 -2.87 6.43
N ALA A 87 16.77 -3.89 6.20
CA ALA A 87 16.54 -4.90 5.17
C ALA A 87 16.58 -6.33 5.75
N ALA A 88 15.45 -7.03 5.68
CA ALA A 88 15.35 -8.45 6.00
C ALA A 88 15.40 -9.28 4.72
N TYR A 89 16.42 -10.12 4.59
CA TYR A 89 16.59 -11.00 3.43
C TYR A 89 16.55 -12.46 3.87
N ARG A 90 15.67 -13.28 3.27
CA ARG A 90 15.45 -14.70 3.64
C ARG A 90 15.04 -14.94 5.09
N THR A 91 14.82 -13.88 5.85
CA THR A 91 14.41 -13.91 7.25
C THR A 91 12.91 -14.15 7.29
N MET A 92 12.48 -15.26 7.88
CA MET A 92 11.07 -15.65 7.96
C MET A 92 10.35 -14.89 9.08
N TYR A 93 9.07 -14.58 8.90
CA TYR A 93 8.18 -14.02 9.93
C TYR A 93 8.69 -12.72 10.62
N PRO A 94 9.16 -11.70 9.89
CA PRO A 94 9.52 -10.43 10.51
C PRO A 94 8.28 -9.61 10.89
N THR A 95 8.30 -9.01 12.07
CA THR A 95 7.22 -8.15 12.59
C THR A 95 7.77 -6.77 12.92
N PHE A 96 7.13 -5.73 12.40
CA PHE A 96 7.36 -4.32 12.73
C PHE A 96 6.08 -3.76 13.32
N GLU A 97 6.10 -3.44 14.61
CA GLU A 97 4.93 -2.95 15.34
C GLU A 97 5.24 -1.63 16.05
N ASN A 98 4.47 -0.58 15.76
CA ASN A 98 4.70 0.75 16.32
C ASN A 98 6.14 1.26 16.06
N VAL A 99 6.53 1.32 14.78
CA VAL A 99 7.89 1.69 14.36
C VAL A 99 7.85 2.96 13.53
N LEU A 100 8.73 3.92 13.86
CA LEU A 100 8.86 5.19 13.15
C LEU A 100 10.14 5.22 12.31
N PHE A 101 10.00 5.53 11.04
CA PHE A 101 11.09 5.81 10.11
C PHE A 101 10.98 7.27 9.67
N ARG A 102 12.01 8.09 9.91
CA ARG A 102 11.95 9.50 9.53
C ARG A 102 13.30 10.07 9.13
N TYR A 103 13.30 11.05 8.23
CA TYR A 103 14.52 11.72 7.77
C TYR A 103 15.57 10.72 7.26
N ASN A 104 15.10 9.68 6.58
CA ASN A 104 15.95 8.67 5.99
C ASN A 104 16.12 8.96 4.50
N ASP A 105 17.29 8.58 4.01
CA ASP A 105 17.82 8.88 2.69
C ASP A 105 18.00 10.37 2.40
N TRP A 106 18.87 10.65 1.44
CA TRP A 106 19.06 11.98 0.86
C TRP A 106 19.01 11.93 -0.67
N PHE A 107 19.06 10.74 -1.27
CA PHE A 107 19.23 10.56 -2.70
C PHE A 107 17.90 10.22 -3.36
N ALA A 108 17.58 10.95 -4.43
CA ALA A 108 16.49 10.58 -5.32
C ALA A 108 16.82 9.26 -6.04
N ASP A 109 15.78 8.52 -6.40
CA ASP A 109 15.81 7.29 -7.20
C ASP A 109 16.53 6.11 -6.51
N SER A 110 16.59 6.13 -5.18
CA SER A 110 17.36 5.16 -4.40
C SER A 110 16.60 3.86 -4.13
N ALA A 111 15.26 3.93 -4.11
CA ALA A 111 14.37 2.84 -3.73
C ALA A 111 14.75 2.20 -2.38
N ARG A 112 15.20 2.99 -1.39
CA ARG A 112 15.62 2.48 -0.06
C ARG A 112 14.43 2.21 0.88
N TYR A 113 13.67 1.17 0.54
CA TYR A 113 12.54 0.69 1.32
C TYR A 113 12.89 0.23 2.75
N LEU A 114 11.90 0.23 3.63
CA LEU A 114 11.79 -0.82 4.64
C LEU A 114 11.51 -2.14 3.91
N SER A 115 12.53 -2.99 3.81
CA SER A 115 12.49 -4.13 2.89
C SER A 115 12.44 -5.47 3.62
N VAL A 116 11.52 -6.33 3.18
CA VAL A 116 11.48 -7.75 3.48
C VAL A 116 11.42 -8.51 2.15
N ASP A 117 12.49 -9.23 1.83
CA ASP A 117 12.61 -9.97 0.58
C ASP A 117 13.02 -11.43 0.82
N ARG A 118 12.54 -12.31 -0.07
CA ARG A 118 12.83 -13.76 -0.10
C ARG A 118 12.58 -14.55 1.19
N ASN A 119 11.70 -14.07 2.05
CA ASN A 119 11.17 -14.77 3.23
C ASN A 119 10.17 -15.89 2.80
N TYR A 120 10.64 -16.84 2.01
CA TYR A 120 9.91 -18.06 1.64
C TYR A 120 10.88 -19.23 1.49
N ARG A 121 10.35 -20.46 1.41
CA ARG A 121 11.12 -21.68 1.11
C ARG A 121 10.40 -22.50 0.05
N GLY A 122 11.15 -23.03 -0.91
CA GLY A 122 10.62 -23.82 -2.03
C GLY A 122 10.11 -22.99 -3.20
N THR A 123 9.48 -23.67 -4.15
CA THR A 123 8.93 -23.10 -5.38
C THR A 123 7.43 -22.90 -5.24
N ARG A 124 6.90 -21.78 -5.73
CA ARG A 124 5.44 -21.52 -5.81
C ARG A 124 4.73 -22.72 -6.45
N MET A 125 3.49 -23.01 -6.03
CA MET A 125 2.68 -24.17 -6.44
C MET A 125 3.19 -25.55 -6.00
N HIS A 126 4.40 -25.67 -5.46
CA HIS A 126 4.88 -26.95 -4.92
C HIS A 126 4.29 -27.22 -3.52
N PRO A 127 3.90 -28.46 -3.16
CA PRO A 127 3.32 -28.77 -1.84
C PRO A 127 4.19 -28.44 -0.62
N LYS A 128 5.50 -28.26 -0.83
CA LYS A 128 6.47 -27.87 0.21
C LYS A 128 6.77 -26.37 0.25
N PHE A 129 6.04 -25.55 -0.53
CA PHE A 129 6.18 -24.11 -0.51
C PHE A 129 5.79 -23.58 0.87
N LYS A 130 6.66 -22.75 1.46
CA LYS A 130 6.40 -22.10 2.75
C LYS A 130 6.59 -20.61 2.61
N ARG A 131 5.60 -19.85 3.04
CA ARG A 131 5.67 -18.39 3.17
C ARG A 131 6.17 -18.02 4.56
N GLY A 132 6.92 -16.93 4.63
CA GLY A 132 7.47 -16.37 5.86
C GLY A 132 6.86 -15.01 6.18
N ASP A 133 5.54 -14.92 6.09
CA ASP A 133 4.70 -13.72 6.13
C ASP A 133 5.22 -12.62 7.05
N SER A 134 5.30 -11.40 6.52
CA SER A 134 5.74 -10.22 7.26
C SER A 134 4.59 -9.37 7.75
N ILE A 135 4.73 -8.79 8.94
CA ILE A 135 3.71 -7.93 9.55
C ILE A 135 4.28 -6.52 9.73
N PHE A 136 3.52 -5.52 9.27
CA PHE A 136 3.77 -4.11 9.48
C PHE A 136 2.50 -3.50 10.08
N ARG A 137 2.54 -3.16 11.36
CA ARG A 137 1.40 -2.65 12.10
C ARG A 137 1.79 -1.36 12.82
N PHE A 138 0.97 -0.31 12.73
CA PHE A 138 1.30 0.99 13.34
C PHE A 138 2.67 1.53 12.86
N VAL A 139 3.06 1.24 11.62
CA VAL A 139 4.31 1.73 11.06
C VAL A 139 4.08 3.14 10.49
N THR A 140 4.99 4.06 10.79
CA THR A 140 5.01 5.39 10.17
C THR A 140 6.33 5.58 9.43
N ILE A 141 6.26 5.95 8.15
CA ILE A 141 7.41 6.42 7.38
C ILE A 141 7.10 7.85 6.96
N GLU A 142 7.93 8.80 7.38
CA GLU A 142 7.67 10.22 7.12
C GLU A 142 8.91 11.03 6.73
N ASN A 143 8.69 12.10 5.97
CA ASN A 143 9.67 13.15 5.70
C ASN A 143 11.03 12.59 5.25
N SER A 144 10.99 11.70 4.25
CA SER A 144 12.14 10.89 3.83
C SER A 144 12.28 10.89 2.31
N TYR A 145 13.51 10.79 1.82
CA TYR A 145 13.78 10.55 0.40
C TYR A 145 13.75 9.05 0.05
N THR A 146 13.45 8.19 1.02
CA THR A 146 13.18 6.78 0.79
C THR A 146 11.88 6.57 0.03
N ALA A 147 11.77 5.44 -0.66
CA ALA A 147 10.48 4.81 -0.90
C ALA A 147 9.84 4.33 0.45
N GLY A 148 8.72 3.61 0.41
CA GLY A 148 8.04 3.17 1.63
C GLY A 148 8.38 1.73 2.07
N ILE A 149 7.43 0.82 1.95
CA ILE A 149 7.56 -0.59 2.35
C ILE A 149 7.64 -1.50 1.12
N PHE A 150 8.61 -2.43 1.11
CA PHE A 150 8.71 -3.50 0.12
C PHE A 150 8.56 -4.84 0.84
N PRO A 151 7.35 -5.41 0.89
CA PRO A 151 7.13 -6.70 1.52
C PRO A 151 7.11 -7.85 0.50
N SER A 152 7.10 -9.09 1.00
CA SER A 152 6.98 -10.30 0.17
C SER A 152 5.62 -11.00 0.38
N TYR A 153 5.55 -12.28 -0.05
CA TYR A 153 4.42 -13.17 0.09
C TYR A 153 3.71 -13.03 1.44
N GLY A 154 2.38 -13.02 1.43
CA GLY A 154 1.60 -13.12 2.65
C GLY A 154 1.60 -11.91 3.57
N SER A 155 2.19 -10.81 3.12
CA SER A 155 2.44 -9.69 4.01
C SER A 155 1.16 -9.00 4.47
N LEU A 156 1.09 -8.68 5.76
CA LEU A 156 0.06 -7.84 6.37
C LEU A 156 0.63 -6.44 6.61
N ILE A 157 0.04 -5.43 5.97
CA ILE A 157 0.29 -4.02 6.27
C ILE A 157 -1.01 -3.42 6.81
N GLU A 158 -0.98 -2.91 8.04
CA GLU A 158 -2.16 -2.32 8.66
C GLU A 158 -1.85 -1.13 9.56
N TYR A 159 -2.82 -0.21 9.69
CA TYR A 159 -2.72 0.98 10.53
C TYR A 159 -1.43 1.77 10.27
N THR A 160 -1.04 1.87 9.00
CA THR A 160 0.26 2.41 8.59
C THR A 160 0.10 3.80 7.96
N ARG A 161 1.04 4.71 8.20
CA ARG A 161 1.09 6.04 7.58
C ARG A 161 2.39 6.24 6.81
N LEU A 162 2.29 6.51 5.52
CA LEU A 162 3.40 6.81 4.62
C LEU A 162 3.20 8.22 4.09
N GLU A 163 3.95 9.18 4.62
CA GLU A 163 3.67 10.61 4.41
C GLU A 163 4.92 11.38 4.00
N ASN A 164 4.82 12.27 3.02
CA ASN A 164 5.94 13.13 2.61
C ASN A 164 7.18 12.31 2.21
N LEU A 165 7.00 11.39 1.25
CA LEU A 165 8.07 10.59 0.68
C LEU A 165 8.48 11.18 -0.67
N TYR A 166 9.78 11.45 -0.85
CA TYR A 166 10.27 12.28 -1.95
C TYR A 166 11.09 11.52 -3.00
N ASP A 167 11.12 10.19 -2.93
CA ASP A 167 11.79 9.36 -3.93
C ASP A 167 11.10 9.50 -5.31
N GLY A 168 11.91 9.52 -6.37
CA GLY A 168 11.52 9.79 -7.76
C GLY A 168 11.46 8.55 -8.66
N CYS A 169 11.73 7.35 -8.13
CA CYS A 169 11.91 6.15 -8.94
C CYS A 169 10.61 5.61 -9.57
N ASP A 170 10.74 4.64 -10.48
CA ASP A 170 9.60 3.83 -10.95
C ASP A 170 9.20 2.81 -9.88
N CYS A 171 8.61 3.31 -8.80
CA CYS A 171 8.46 2.61 -7.52
C CYS A 171 7.23 3.13 -6.76
N SER A 172 7.00 2.71 -5.50
CA SER A 172 5.79 3.07 -4.77
C SER A 172 5.97 3.19 -3.26
N SER A 173 4.99 3.77 -2.58
CA SER A 173 4.96 3.80 -1.11
C SER A 173 4.77 2.38 -0.56
N ILE A 174 3.96 1.54 -1.20
CA ILE A 174 3.90 0.10 -0.94
C ILE A 174 4.11 -0.66 -2.24
N GLN A 175 5.29 -1.26 -2.38
CA GLN A 175 5.70 -1.97 -3.59
C GLN A 175 5.66 -3.47 -3.36
N ARG A 176 4.76 -4.15 -4.06
CA ARG A 176 4.77 -5.61 -4.17
C ARG A 176 5.06 -6.00 -5.60
N ASN A 177 6.08 -6.82 -5.77
CA ASN A 177 6.27 -7.51 -7.05
C ASN A 177 5.27 -8.67 -7.18
N GLY A 178 5.22 -9.36 -8.32
CA GLY A 178 4.24 -10.45 -8.55
C GLY A 178 4.14 -11.42 -7.36
N ALA A 179 5.29 -11.89 -6.86
CA ALA A 179 5.41 -12.67 -5.63
C ALA A 179 4.84 -12.00 -4.37
N GLY A 180 5.13 -10.71 -4.17
CA GLY A 180 4.75 -9.99 -2.94
C GLY A 180 3.25 -9.72 -2.82
N SER A 181 2.50 -9.82 -3.91
CA SER A 181 1.05 -9.64 -3.92
C SER A 181 0.27 -10.87 -3.42
N LEU A 182 0.81 -12.06 -3.63
CA LEU A 182 0.14 -13.32 -3.34
C LEU A 182 -0.18 -13.42 -1.85
N TYR A 183 -1.48 -13.48 -1.56
CA TYR A 183 -2.04 -13.58 -0.22
C TYR A 183 -1.65 -12.43 0.70
N SER A 184 -1.35 -11.28 0.11
CA SER A 184 -1.01 -10.09 0.85
C SER A 184 -2.26 -9.31 1.23
N THR A 185 -2.23 -8.64 2.38
CA THR A 185 -3.29 -7.76 2.84
C THR A 185 -2.72 -6.38 3.12
N THR A 186 -3.39 -5.33 2.65
CA THR A 186 -3.18 -3.95 3.09
C THR A 186 -4.48 -3.36 3.58
N ARG A 187 -4.50 -2.82 4.79
CA ARG A 187 -5.72 -2.20 5.32
C ARG A 187 -5.48 -1.02 6.24
N TYR A 188 -6.49 -0.18 6.43
CA TYR A 188 -6.44 0.96 7.36
C TYR A 188 -5.13 1.76 7.22
N THR A 189 -4.76 2.08 5.99
CA THR A 189 -3.42 2.60 5.66
C THR A 189 -3.55 3.88 4.85
N TRP A 190 -2.69 4.85 5.14
CA TRP A 190 -2.68 6.16 4.49
C TRP A 190 -1.35 6.42 3.80
N MET A 191 -1.42 6.71 2.50
CA MET A 191 -0.29 7.14 1.66
C MET A 191 -0.58 8.56 1.18
N ILE A 192 0.18 9.52 1.70
CA ILE A 192 -0.12 10.94 1.59
C ILE A 192 1.11 11.68 1.08
N ASN A 193 0.94 12.45 0.01
CA ASN A 193 1.98 13.35 -0.50
C ASN A 193 3.32 12.66 -0.79
N ALA A 194 3.34 11.74 -1.75
CA ALA A 194 4.59 11.22 -2.33
C ALA A 194 4.59 11.39 -3.85
N PRO A 195 4.88 12.61 -4.34
CA PRO A 195 4.59 13.01 -5.71
C PRO A 195 5.40 12.27 -6.79
N GLY A 196 6.55 11.67 -6.43
CA GLY A 196 7.33 10.84 -7.33
C GLY A 196 6.86 9.38 -7.41
N LEU A 197 6.10 8.92 -6.41
CA LEU A 197 5.78 7.52 -6.17
C LEU A 197 4.37 7.16 -6.65
N ASN A 198 4.16 5.87 -6.93
CA ASN A 198 2.81 5.33 -6.85
C ASN A 198 2.45 5.15 -5.35
N GLY A 199 1.18 5.21 -4.95
CA GLY A 199 0.78 4.89 -3.58
C GLY A 199 0.99 3.42 -3.28
N LEU A 200 0.09 2.57 -3.77
CA LEU A 200 0.21 1.12 -3.66
C LEU A 200 0.31 0.50 -5.06
N ARG A 201 1.30 -0.37 -5.26
CA ARG A 201 1.57 -0.97 -6.55
C ARG A 201 1.80 -2.48 -6.48
N PHE A 202 1.10 -3.20 -7.35
CA PHE A 202 1.42 -4.56 -7.76
C PHE A 202 2.07 -4.50 -9.14
N ASP A 203 3.33 -4.92 -9.27
CA ASP A 203 4.07 -4.76 -10.53
C ASP A 203 5.17 -5.79 -10.76
N SER A 204 5.25 -6.31 -11.99
CA SER A 204 6.28 -7.22 -12.49
C SER A 204 6.05 -7.43 -14.00
N SER A 205 6.88 -8.23 -14.67
CA SER A 205 6.54 -8.75 -16.01
C SER A 205 5.24 -9.54 -15.96
N CYS A 206 5.14 -10.44 -14.99
CA CYS A 206 3.93 -11.13 -14.57
C CYS A 206 3.47 -10.50 -13.25
N GLY A 207 2.38 -9.73 -13.32
CA GLY A 207 1.77 -9.05 -12.19
C GLY A 207 1.28 -10.02 -11.12
N GLY A 208 0.70 -9.44 -10.09
CA GLY A 208 0.32 -10.17 -8.90
C GLY A 208 -0.92 -11.04 -9.02
N ASP A 209 -1.25 -11.75 -7.96
CA ASP A 209 -2.57 -12.34 -7.79
C ASP A 209 -2.97 -12.39 -6.31
N ASN A 210 -4.28 -12.49 -6.02
CA ASN A 210 -4.81 -12.73 -4.67
C ASN A 210 -4.28 -11.74 -3.60
N GLY A 211 -4.31 -10.45 -3.93
CA GLY A 211 -3.95 -9.38 -3.00
C GLY A 211 -5.19 -8.62 -2.53
N ASP A 212 -5.29 -8.42 -1.22
CA ASP A 212 -6.45 -7.83 -0.55
C ASP A 212 -6.15 -6.40 -0.08
N ILE A 213 -7.08 -5.49 -0.33
CA ILE A 213 -6.96 -4.06 0.02
C ILE A 213 -8.28 -3.58 0.63
N TYR A 214 -8.24 -3.05 1.86
CA TYR A 214 -9.44 -2.64 2.58
C TYR A 214 -9.24 -1.34 3.39
N ASN A 215 -10.05 -0.31 3.16
CA ASN A 215 -9.93 0.98 3.87
C ASN A 215 -8.53 1.62 3.71
N VAL A 216 -8.15 1.90 2.47
CA VAL A 216 -6.82 2.44 2.15
C VAL A 216 -6.93 3.76 1.40
N VAL A 217 -6.16 4.75 1.84
CA VAL A 217 -6.14 6.10 1.24
C VAL A 217 -4.81 6.30 0.51
N SER A 218 -4.89 6.76 -0.74
CA SER A 218 -3.71 7.09 -1.56
C SER A 218 -3.90 8.41 -2.32
N ILE A 219 -3.27 9.47 -1.82
CA ILE A 219 -3.52 10.84 -2.27
C ILE A 219 -2.23 11.64 -2.46
N GLY A 220 -2.23 12.56 -3.43
CA GLY A 220 -1.06 13.40 -3.71
C GLY A 220 0.15 12.62 -4.23
N GLN A 221 -0.09 11.46 -4.85
CA GLN A 221 0.95 10.60 -5.42
C GLN A 221 1.14 10.90 -6.92
N ARG A 222 2.15 10.30 -7.56
CA ARG A 222 2.21 10.23 -9.04
C ARG A 222 1.03 9.41 -9.59
N ARG A 223 0.74 8.30 -8.93
CA ARG A 223 -0.44 7.44 -9.17
C ARG A 223 -0.93 6.90 -7.84
N GLY A 224 -2.23 6.78 -7.61
CA GLY A 224 -2.78 6.26 -6.36
C GLY A 224 -2.57 4.75 -6.24
N PHE A 225 -3.46 3.98 -6.85
CA PHE A 225 -3.43 2.52 -6.86
C PHE A 225 -3.08 2.02 -8.26
N ARG A 226 -2.03 1.19 -8.36
CA ARG A 226 -1.60 0.55 -9.61
C ARG A 226 -1.52 -0.96 -9.43
N LEU A 227 -2.65 -1.64 -9.63
CA LEU A 227 -2.87 -3.02 -9.22
C LEU A 227 -2.87 -3.92 -10.46
N LYS A 228 -1.68 -4.28 -10.96
CA LYS A 228 -1.54 -5.24 -12.06
C LYS A 228 -1.63 -6.67 -11.53
N GLY A 229 -2.19 -7.57 -12.32
CA GLY A 229 -2.44 -8.93 -11.89
C GLY A 229 -3.88 -9.34 -12.07
N ASP A 230 -4.37 -10.28 -11.27
CA ASP A 230 -5.79 -10.63 -11.21
C ASP A 230 -6.19 -11.20 -9.82
N TYR A 231 -7.47 -11.49 -9.61
CA TYR A 231 -8.01 -12.05 -8.36
C TYR A 231 -7.79 -11.19 -7.10
N HIS A 232 -7.59 -9.89 -7.26
CA HIS A 232 -7.46 -8.94 -6.16
C HIS A 232 -8.84 -8.58 -5.58
N ASP A 233 -8.89 -8.34 -4.28
CA ASP A 233 -10.08 -7.91 -3.57
C ASP A 233 -9.85 -6.49 -3.05
N VAL A 234 -10.49 -5.49 -3.66
CA VAL A 234 -10.24 -4.06 -3.41
C VAL A 234 -11.50 -3.36 -2.96
N TYR A 235 -11.51 -2.91 -1.71
CA TYR A 235 -12.70 -2.37 -1.05
C TYR A 235 -12.37 -1.09 -0.28
N HIS A 236 -13.26 -0.10 -0.31
CA HIS A 236 -13.12 1.10 0.51
C HIS A 236 -11.79 1.84 0.27
N VAL A 237 -11.35 1.94 -1.00
CA VAL A 237 -10.14 2.71 -1.33
C VAL A 237 -10.50 4.14 -1.73
N THR A 238 -9.66 5.10 -1.33
CA THR A 238 -9.85 6.52 -1.64
C THR A 238 -8.62 7.07 -2.33
N ALA A 239 -8.78 7.62 -3.53
CA ALA A 239 -7.72 8.24 -4.31
C ALA A 239 -8.16 9.54 -4.99
N TYR A 240 -7.40 10.60 -4.74
CA TYR A 240 -7.59 11.92 -5.36
C TYR A 240 -6.29 12.72 -5.33
N ASP A 241 -6.22 13.83 -6.07
CA ASP A 241 -5.04 14.69 -6.23
C ASP A 241 -3.76 13.95 -6.69
N ASN A 242 -3.91 12.77 -7.30
CA ASN A 242 -2.80 12.06 -7.92
C ASN A 242 -2.51 12.63 -9.32
N GLU A 243 -1.24 12.64 -9.74
CA GLU A 243 -0.84 13.28 -11.00
C GLU A 243 -1.41 12.59 -12.25
N ARG A 244 -1.43 11.25 -12.29
CA ARG A 244 -1.75 10.50 -13.52
C ARG A 244 -2.95 9.56 -13.40
N GLN A 245 -2.98 8.71 -12.38
CA GLN A 245 -4.04 7.72 -12.17
C GLN A 245 -4.43 7.71 -10.70
N ASP A 246 -5.73 7.65 -10.39
CA ASP A 246 -6.22 7.47 -9.03
C ASP A 246 -6.33 5.98 -8.70
N ILE A 247 -7.14 5.26 -9.48
CA ILE A 247 -7.32 3.81 -9.33
C ILE A 247 -7.07 3.14 -10.68
N SER A 248 -6.27 2.08 -10.69
CA SER A 248 -5.89 1.41 -11.93
C SER A 248 -5.74 -0.09 -11.74
N LEU A 249 -6.70 -0.83 -12.31
CA LEU A 249 -6.77 -2.29 -12.45
C LEU A 249 -6.78 -2.62 -13.95
N PRO A 250 -5.60 -2.76 -14.60
CA PRO A 250 -5.49 -2.97 -16.03
C PRO A 250 -5.76 -4.42 -16.47
N GLU A 251 -6.05 -4.62 -17.76
CA GLU A 251 -6.22 -5.95 -18.38
C GLU A 251 -4.91 -6.68 -18.68
N TYR A 252 -3.76 -6.05 -18.48
CA TYR A 252 -2.46 -6.57 -18.92
C TYR A 252 -1.56 -6.90 -17.73
N LYS A 253 -0.47 -7.65 -18.01
CA LYS A 253 0.49 -8.17 -17.00
C LYS A 253 -0.12 -9.16 -16.04
N PHE A 254 -0.95 -10.08 -16.53
CA PHE A 254 -1.34 -11.25 -15.77
C PHE A 254 -0.90 -12.49 -16.53
N CYS A 255 -0.18 -13.39 -15.87
CA CYS A 255 0.43 -14.55 -16.51
C CYS A 255 -0.25 -15.89 -16.17
N GLY A 256 -1.52 -15.85 -15.74
CA GLY A 256 -2.18 -17.01 -15.15
C GLY A 256 -1.75 -17.24 -13.70
N LEU A 257 -2.40 -18.18 -13.01
CA LEU A 257 -2.08 -18.52 -11.62
C LEU A 257 -0.79 -19.36 -11.50
N ASP A 258 -0.43 -20.04 -12.57
CA ASP A 258 0.80 -20.81 -12.77
C ASP A 258 2.00 -19.93 -13.18
N HIS A 259 1.73 -18.71 -13.68
CA HIS A 259 2.73 -17.74 -14.15
C HIS A 259 3.50 -18.23 -15.39
N GLU A 260 2.87 -19.02 -16.28
CA GLU A 260 3.54 -19.65 -17.43
C GLU A 260 3.38 -18.89 -18.77
N SER A 261 2.33 -18.09 -18.95
CA SER A 261 2.06 -17.37 -20.21
C SER A 261 1.43 -16.01 -19.94
N ASP A 262 1.72 -14.96 -20.72
CA ASP A 262 1.12 -13.63 -20.56
C ASP A 262 -0.20 -13.41 -21.34
N ASP A 263 -0.76 -14.47 -21.93
CA ASP A 263 -2.02 -14.44 -22.70
C ASP A 263 -3.30 -14.35 -21.83
N HIS A 264 -3.16 -14.10 -20.53
CA HIS A 264 -4.31 -13.99 -19.63
C HIS A 264 -4.78 -12.55 -19.45
N ARG A 265 -6.10 -12.39 -19.37
CA ARG A 265 -6.73 -11.10 -19.08
C ARG A 265 -6.59 -10.76 -17.60
N GLY A 266 -5.81 -9.73 -17.29
CA GLY A 266 -5.65 -9.21 -15.94
C GLY A 266 -6.91 -8.55 -15.40
N ASN A 267 -7.04 -8.59 -14.07
CA ASN A 267 -8.07 -7.97 -13.26
C ASN A 267 -9.53 -8.34 -13.60
N TRP A 268 -9.77 -9.24 -14.55
CA TRP A 268 -11.11 -9.67 -14.93
C TRP A 268 -11.85 -10.31 -13.76
N ASN A 269 -11.13 -11.08 -12.93
CA ASN A 269 -11.64 -11.79 -11.76
C ASN A 269 -11.42 -11.02 -10.45
N SER A 270 -10.92 -9.79 -10.53
CA SER A 270 -10.75 -8.93 -9.36
C SER A 270 -12.04 -8.23 -8.96
N ASN A 271 -12.16 -7.83 -7.71
CA ASN A 271 -13.29 -7.08 -7.16
C ASN A 271 -12.85 -5.65 -6.83
N LEU A 272 -13.70 -4.68 -7.18
CA LEU A 272 -13.57 -3.27 -6.78
C LEU A 272 -14.93 -2.77 -6.32
N TYR A 273 -15.05 -2.39 -5.04
CA TYR A 273 -16.30 -1.82 -4.51
C TYR A 273 -16.06 -0.70 -3.52
N ASN A 274 -17.10 0.10 -3.28
CA ASN A 274 -17.17 1.16 -2.27
C ASN A 274 -15.96 2.11 -2.32
N SER A 275 -15.54 2.50 -3.53
CA SER A 275 -14.24 3.15 -3.74
C SER A 275 -14.38 4.50 -4.43
N ILE A 276 -13.45 5.40 -4.13
CA ILE A 276 -13.47 6.81 -4.56
C ILE A 276 -12.26 7.08 -5.46
N ALA A 277 -12.52 7.53 -6.68
CA ALA A 277 -11.54 8.08 -7.61
C ALA A 277 -11.96 9.49 -8.05
N ASP A 278 -11.03 10.45 -8.09
CA ASP A 278 -11.32 11.82 -8.53
C ASP A 278 -11.39 11.91 -10.07
N GLY A 279 -10.26 11.85 -10.74
CA GLY A 279 -10.15 12.20 -12.16
C GLY A 279 -9.78 11.05 -13.09
N SER A 280 -9.16 9.98 -12.58
CA SER A 280 -8.58 8.94 -13.44
C SER A 280 -8.78 7.53 -12.89
N MET A 281 -9.60 6.74 -13.58
CA MET A 281 -9.86 5.34 -13.26
C MET A 281 -9.66 4.43 -14.48
N GLU A 282 -8.88 3.37 -14.31
CA GLU A 282 -8.77 2.24 -15.23
C GLU A 282 -9.31 1.00 -14.51
N CYS A 283 -10.36 0.37 -15.04
CA CYS A 283 -11.02 -0.75 -14.37
C CYS A 283 -11.41 -1.83 -15.39
N THR A 284 -10.80 -3.01 -15.30
CA THR A 284 -11.09 -4.15 -16.18
C THR A 284 -11.77 -5.31 -15.48
N THR A 285 -12.14 -5.15 -14.21
CA THR A 285 -13.04 -6.10 -13.56
C THR A 285 -14.40 -6.14 -14.26
N ARG A 286 -14.97 -7.34 -14.27
CA ARG A 286 -16.34 -7.62 -14.75
C ARG A 286 -17.42 -6.72 -14.13
N LEU A 287 -17.13 -6.11 -12.98
CA LEU A 287 -18.04 -5.20 -12.26
C LEU A 287 -18.09 -3.80 -12.88
N CYS A 288 -16.94 -3.32 -13.36
CA CYS A 288 -16.83 -2.00 -13.97
C CYS A 288 -17.08 -2.06 -15.48
N ARG A 289 -16.43 -3.01 -16.16
CA ARG A 289 -16.29 -2.99 -17.61
C ARG A 289 -16.83 -4.27 -18.25
N PRO A 290 -17.71 -4.15 -19.27
CA PRO A 290 -18.23 -5.31 -19.99
C PRO A 290 -17.16 -5.96 -20.87
N LEU A 291 -17.33 -7.25 -21.16
CA LEU A 291 -16.39 -8.06 -21.97
C LEU A 291 -16.15 -7.52 -23.39
N LYS A 292 -17.16 -6.87 -24.00
CA LYS A 292 -17.13 -6.41 -25.39
C LYS A 292 -17.71 -4.99 -25.49
N GLY A 293 -17.15 -4.19 -26.40
CA GLY A 293 -17.73 -2.89 -26.81
C GLY A 293 -17.50 -1.71 -25.88
N GLY A 294 -17.08 -1.91 -24.61
CA GLY A 294 -16.87 -0.80 -23.67
C GLY A 294 -18.14 0.00 -23.36
N GLN A 295 -19.29 -0.53 -23.74
CA GLN A 295 -20.62 0.08 -23.61
C GLN A 295 -21.52 -0.81 -22.76
N VAL A 296 -22.40 -0.18 -22.00
CA VAL A 296 -23.38 -0.81 -21.11
C VAL A 296 -24.77 -0.27 -21.43
N GLU A 297 -25.78 -1.12 -21.28
CA GLU A 297 -27.18 -0.71 -21.43
C GLU A 297 -27.74 -0.29 -20.07
N ILE A 298 -28.21 0.96 -19.98
CA ILE A 298 -28.80 1.53 -18.77
C ILE A 298 -30.11 2.21 -19.17
N GLU A 299 -31.21 1.76 -18.59
CA GLU A 299 -32.55 2.35 -18.82
C GLU A 299 -32.96 2.46 -20.32
N GLY A 300 -32.46 1.54 -21.15
CA GLY A 300 -32.74 1.52 -22.59
C GLY A 300 -31.80 2.37 -23.45
N GLU A 301 -30.74 2.93 -22.85
CA GLU A 301 -29.69 3.68 -23.55
C GLU A 301 -28.33 2.96 -23.52
N THR A 302 -27.62 3.01 -24.66
CA THR A 302 -26.24 2.52 -24.78
C THR A 302 -25.24 3.58 -24.33
N LEU A 303 -24.65 3.40 -23.15
CA LEU A 303 -23.73 4.35 -22.53
C LEU A 303 -22.30 3.78 -22.41
N THR A 304 -21.30 4.65 -22.24
CA THR A 304 -19.93 4.18 -21.90
C THR A 304 -19.92 3.53 -20.52
N TRP A 305 -19.16 2.45 -20.33
CA TRP A 305 -19.09 1.72 -19.04
C TRP A 305 -18.73 2.61 -17.84
N MET A 306 -17.98 3.68 -18.07
CA MET A 306 -17.61 4.63 -17.01
C MET A 306 -18.81 5.43 -16.48
N HIS A 307 -20.00 5.33 -17.09
CA HIS A 307 -21.19 6.08 -16.70
C HIS A 307 -21.51 5.89 -15.22
N PHE A 308 -21.89 6.97 -14.55
CA PHE A 308 -22.11 6.98 -13.11
C PHE A 308 -23.08 5.87 -12.64
N TYR A 309 -24.25 5.75 -13.28
CA TYR A 309 -25.25 4.69 -13.02
C TYR A 309 -24.71 3.24 -13.10
N ASN A 310 -23.64 2.99 -13.85
CA ASN A 310 -23.01 1.68 -13.88
C ASN A 310 -22.09 1.47 -12.66
N LEU A 311 -21.35 2.51 -12.29
CA LEU A 311 -20.35 2.47 -11.22
C LEU A 311 -20.96 2.53 -9.82
N GLU A 312 -22.05 3.28 -9.63
CA GLU A 312 -22.72 3.42 -8.33
C GLU A 312 -23.26 2.09 -7.81
N ARG A 313 -23.58 1.14 -8.69
CA ARG A 313 -24.04 -0.22 -8.33
C ARG A 313 -22.98 -1.05 -7.62
N ALA A 314 -21.71 -0.67 -7.77
CA ALA A 314 -20.59 -1.23 -7.03
C ALA A 314 -20.12 -0.29 -5.90
N GLY A 315 -20.86 0.79 -5.63
CA GLY A 315 -20.46 1.86 -4.72
C GLY A 315 -19.20 2.60 -5.16
N ILE A 316 -18.91 2.63 -6.47
CA ILE A 316 -17.76 3.35 -6.99
C ILE A 316 -18.15 4.78 -7.31
N TRP A 317 -17.55 5.72 -6.59
CA TRP A 317 -17.65 7.14 -6.88
C TRP A 317 -16.47 7.56 -7.77
N PHE A 318 -16.76 8.05 -8.98
CA PHE A 318 -15.74 8.45 -9.94
C PHE A 318 -16.00 9.88 -10.44
N GLY A 319 -15.26 10.86 -9.96
CA GLY A 319 -15.48 12.30 -10.20
C GLY A 319 -15.71 12.67 -11.67
N ARG A 320 -14.94 12.06 -12.58
CA ARG A 320 -15.07 12.27 -14.02
C ARG A 320 -16.39 11.77 -14.62
N SER A 321 -16.99 10.72 -14.07
CA SER A 321 -18.29 10.19 -14.54
C SER A 321 -19.48 11.05 -14.15
N MET A 322 -19.31 11.95 -13.20
CA MET A 322 -20.32 12.90 -12.74
C MET A 322 -20.17 14.29 -13.38
N SER A 323 -19.24 14.44 -14.33
CA SER A 323 -18.99 15.71 -15.00
C SER A 323 -20.07 16.04 -16.02
N VAL A 324 -20.65 17.23 -15.90
CA VAL A 324 -21.68 17.75 -16.83
C VAL A 324 -21.27 19.06 -17.48
N ASN A 325 -21.78 19.32 -18.68
CA ASN A 325 -21.65 20.62 -19.35
C ASN A 325 -22.61 21.66 -18.73
N LYS A 326 -22.59 22.90 -19.23
CA LYS A 326 -23.46 24.00 -18.77
C LYS A 326 -24.97 23.75 -18.86
N TRP A 327 -25.39 22.71 -19.59
CA TRP A 327 -26.78 22.29 -19.76
C TRP A 327 -27.14 21.06 -18.93
N GLY A 328 -26.22 20.55 -18.10
CA GLY A 328 -26.42 19.35 -17.30
C GLY A 328 -26.18 18.03 -18.05
N THR A 329 -25.63 18.06 -19.27
CA THR A 329 -25.34 16.82 -20.03
C THR A 329 -23.97 16.26 -19.68
N PRO A 330 -23.81 14.94 -19.42
CA PRO A 330 -22.51 14.32 -19.17
C PRO A 330 -21.49 14.64 -20.27
N ASN A 331 -20.27 15.06 -19.89
CA ASN A 331 -19.25 15.51 -20.86
C ASN A 331 -17.82 15.02 -20.61
N TRP A 332 -17.58 14.25 -19.54
CA TRP A 332 -16.27 13.63 -19.21
C TRP A 332 -15.07 14.60 -19.14
N SER A 333 -15.33 15.91 -19.08
CA SER A 333 -14.34 16.98 -19.30
C SER A 333 -14.31 17.91 -18.09
N PRO A 334 -13.14 18.42 -17.66
CA PRO A 334 -13.07 19.27 -16.48
C PRO A 334 -13.99 20.50 -16.53
N PRO A 335 -14.44 21.01 -15.38
CA PRO A 335 -14.12 20.54 -14.03
C PRO A 335 -14.89 19.26 -13.67
N TRP A 336 -14.17 18.29 -13.09
CA TRP A 336 -14.79 17.07 -12.57
C TRP A 336 -15.31 17.31 -11.15
N ALA A 337 -16.29 16.51 -10.74
CA ALA A 337 -16.67 16.47 -9.33
C ALA A 337 -15.46 16.01 -8.51
N THR A 338 -15.22 16.62 -7.35
CA THR A 338 -14.08 16.27 -6.49
C THR A 338 -14.55 15.76 -5.13
N PRO A 339 -14.01 14.64 -4.64
CA PRO A 339 -14.53 13.98 -3.44
C PRO A 339 -14.18 14.77 -2.16
N LYS A 340 -13.25 15.72 -2.25
CA LYS A 340 -12.86 16.59 -1.14
C LYS A 340 -14.04 17.36 -0.55
N PHE A 341 -15.02 17.76 -1.36
CA PHE A 341 -16.21 18.46 -0.84
C PHE A 341 -17.13 17.57 -0.02
N GLU A 342 -17.00 16.26 -0.17
CA GLU A 342 -17.84 15.24 0.46
C GLU A 342 -17.18 14.63 1.71
N MET A 343 -15.95 15.02 2.03
CA MET A 343 -15.19 14.53 3.19
C MET A 343 -15.30 15.49 4.39
N GLN A 344 -15.11 14.97 5.60
CA GLN A 344 -15.10 15.75 6.85
C GLN A 344 -13.96 16.77 6.87
N ALA A 345 -12.72 16.31 6.65
CA ALA A 345 -11.53 17.14 6.68
C ALA A 345 -10.46 16.54 5.74
N PRO A 346 -10.61 16.68 4.41
CA PRO A 346 -9.69 16.09 3.46
C PRO A 346 -8.32 16.78 3.50
N TRP A 347 -7.27 16.01 3.16
CA TRP A 347 -5.99 16.61 2.79
C TRP A 347 -6.13 17.41 1.49
N ILE A 348 -5.48 18.57 1.43
CA ILE A 348 -5.53 19.47 0.27
C ILE A 348 -4.10 19.79 -0.16
N ARG A 349 -3.73 19.41 -1.39
CA ARG A 349 -2.39 19.65 -1.94
C ARG A 349 -1.94 21.10 -1.86
N PHE A 350 -2.83 22.04 -2.18
CA PHE A 350 -2.50 23.46 -2.25
C PHE A 350 -2.19 24.08 -0.88
N ARG A 351 -2.71 23.54 0.24
CA ARG A 351 -2.40 24.06 1.58
C ARG A 351 -0.92 23.95 1.95
N GLY A 352 -0.16 23.08 1.28
CA GLY A 352 1.29 22.97 1.45
C GLY A 352 2.11 24.02 0.68
N LEU A 353 1.48 24.92 -0.08
CA LEU A 353 2.20 25.96 -0.84
C LEU A 353 2.54 27.18 0.05
N PRO A 354 3.63 27.90 -0.26
CA PRO A 354 3.92 29.19 0.36
C PRO A 354 2.80 30.22 0.12
N GLU A 355 2.58 31.12 1.07
CA GLU A 355 1.52 32.15 0.99
C GLU A 355 1.60 33.00 -0.29
N SER A 356 2.81 33.36 -0.73
CA SER A 356 3.01 34.08 -1.99
C SER A 356 2.44 33.33 -3.21
N LYS A 357 2.61 32.00 -3.25
CA LYS A 357 2.05 31.13 -4.30
C LYS A 357 0.53 30.97 -4.18
N LEU A 358 0.00 31.04 -2.96
CA LEU A 358 -1.44 31.03 -2.72
C LEU A 358 -2.10 32.32 -3.18
N ILE A 359 -1.53 33.48 -2.83
CA ILE A 359 -2.01 34.79 -3.28
C ILE A 359 -1.89 34.90 -4.81
N GLU A 360 -0.79 34.45 -5.40
CA GLU A 360 -0.62 34.39 -6.86
C GLU A 360 -1.74 33.58 -7.53
N LYS A 361 -2.13 32.45 -6.94
CA LYS A 361 -3.09 31.51 -7.53
C LYS A 361 -4.56 31.83 -7.25
N PHE A 362 -4.86 32.37 -6.08
CA PHE A 362 -6.23 32.55 -5.58
C PHE A 362 -6.58 34.03 -5.29
N GLY A 363 -5.63 34.96 -5.42
CA GLY A 363 -5.81 36.38 -5.09
C GLY A 363 -5.75 36.71 -3.59
N ALA A 364 -5.81 35.68 -2.73
CA ALA A 364 -5.65 35.75 -1.28
C ALA A 364 -5.20 34.38 -0.77
N ASN A 365 -4.78 34.29 0.50
CA ASN A 365 -4.62 33.00 1.16
C ASN A 365 -6.01 32.46 1.57
N PRO A 366 -6.50 31.34 1.00
CA PRO A 366 -7.81 30.80 1.34
C PRO A 366 -7.88 30.15 2.72
N TRP A 367 -6.75 29.97 3.40
CA TRP A 367 -6.67 29.23 4.66
C TRP A 367 -6.00 30.06 5.76
N ASN A 368 -6.69 30.15 6.89
CA ASN A 368 -6.21 30.88 8.07
C ASN A 368 -5.26 30.03 8.94
N VAL A 369 -5.18 28.72 8.69
CA VAL A 369 -4.32 27.77 9.41
C VAL A 369 -3.57 26.92 8.38
N PRO A 370 -2.22 26.85 8.44
CA PRO A 370 -1.42 26.07 7.50
C PRO A 370 -1.43 24.56 7.79
N ALA A 371 -1.89 24.14 8.97
CA ALA A 371 -2.00 22.73 9.32
C ALA A 371 -2.97 21.98 8.39
N GLN A 372 -2.61 20.73 8.09
CA GLN A 372 -3.49 19.78 7.40
C GLN A 372 -4.29 19.01 8.44
N ASP A 373 -5.58 18.83 8.16
CA ASP A 373 -6.43 17.89 8.87
C ASP A 373 -6.54 16.61 8.06
N TYR A 374 -6.79 15.49 8.73
CA TYR A 374 -6.91 14.18 8.10
C TYR A 374 -8.17 13.45 8.61
N ASP A 375 -9.30 13.72 7.98
CA ASP A 375 -10.52 12.96 8.14
C ASP A 375 -11.17 12.71 6.77
N PHE A 376 -10.85 11.54 6.22
CA PHE A 376 -11.33 11.09 4.91
C PHE A 376 -12.73 10.47 4.98
N ARG A 377 -13.37 10.43 6.17
CA ARG A 377 -14.73 9.92 6.27
C ARG A 377 -15.68 10.87 5.54
N PRO A 378 -16.74 10.34 4.93
CA PRO A 378 -17.82 11.17 4.41
C PRO A 378 -18.37 12.12 5.48
N LYS A 379 -18.64 13.37 5.08
CA LYS A 379 -19.32 14.33 5.98
C LYS A 379 -20.78 13.93 6.20
N LYS A 380 -21.39 14.37 7.29
CA LYS A 380 -22.82 14.13 7.53
C LYS A 380 -23.65 14.69 6.38
N GLY A 381 -24.55 13.87 5.82
CA GLY A 381 -25.35 14.22 4.65
C GLY A 381 -24.58 14.20 3.33
N SER A 382 -23.37 13.63 3.32
CA SER A 382 -22.60 13.41 2.10
C SER A 382 -23.23 12.31 1.25
N TYR A 383 -23.22 12.52 -0.06
CA TYR A 383 -23.60 11.53 -1.04
C TYR A 383 -22.77 10.24 -0.95
N LEU A 384 -21.51 10.33 -0.49
CA LEU A 384 -20.64 9.16 -0.33
C LEU A 384 -21.13 8.16 0.71
N ILE A 385 -22.00 8.57 1.66
CA ILE A 385 -22.62 7.66 2.63
C ILE A 385 -23.66 6.78 1.93
N ASP A 386 -24.46 7.39 1.06
CA ASP A 386 -25.61 6.74 0.43
C ASP A 386 -25.22 5.89 -0.79
N SER A 387 -24.05 6.14 -1.38
CA SER A 387 -23.52 5.36 -2.49
C SER A 387 -22.89 4.02 -2.08
N GLY A 388 -22.70 3.74 -0.79
CA GLY A 388 -22.08 2.51 -0.34
C GLY A 388 -22.97 1.29 -0.59
N VAL A 389 -22.40 0.21 -1.10
CA VAL A 389 -23.10 -1.09 -1.21
C VAL A 389 -22.70 -2.04 -0.10
N VAL A 390 -23.64 -2.92 0.25
CA VAL A 390 -23.43 -3.98 1.24
C VAL A 390 -22.68 -5.13 0.58
N ILE A 391 -21.53 -5.48 1.17
CA ILE A 391 -20.68 -6.59 0.79
C ILE A 391 -20.74 -7.60 1.95
N PRO A 392 -21.35 -8.78 1.72
CA PRO A 392 -21.43 -9.82 2.73
C PRO A 392 -20.07 -10.17 3.32
N GLY A 393 -20.00 -10.31 4.65
CA GLY A 393 -18.79 -10.62 5.38
C GLY A 393 -17.71 -9.53 5.39
N VAL A 394 -18.04 -8.32 4.90
CA VAL A 394 -17.09 -7.20 4.81
C VAL A 394 -17.62 -5.94 5.50
N ASN A 395 -18.88 -5.56 5.27
CA ASN A 395 -19.48 -4.38 5.90
C ASN A 395 -20.95 -4.56 6.33
N ASN A 396 -21.46 -5.79 6.29
CA ASN A 396 -22.82 -6.12 6.74
C ASN A 396 -22.90 -6.61 8.20
N GLY A 397 -21.75 -6.73 8.89
CA GLY A 397 -21.67 -7.19 10.27
C GLY A 397 -21.94 -8.68 10.46
N GLU A 398 -22.05 -9.45 9.37
CA GLU A 398 -22.17 -10.90 9.42
C GLU A 398 -20.79 -11.55 9.39
N ASP A 399 -20.55 -12.52 10.26
CA ASP A 399 -19.46 -13.48 10.10
C ASP A 399 -19.87 -14.49 9.03
N VAL A 400 -19.74 -14.07 7.78
CA VAL A 400 -19.89 -14.99 6.65
C VAL A 400 -18.54 -15.65 6.44
N ASP A 401 -18.51 -16.99 6.39
CA ASP A 401 -17.40 -17.71 5.76
C ASP A 401 -17.33 -17.23 4.32
N ASN A 402 -16.47 -16.23 4.07
CA ASN A 402 -16.29 -15.56 2.78
C ASN A 402 -15.56 -16.47 1.78
N SER A 403 -16.00 -17.73 1.69
CA SER A 403 -15.73 -18.68 0.63
C SER A 403 -16.24 -18.24 -0.75
N ILE A 404 -16.48 -16.94 -1.00
CA ILE A 404 -16.47 -16.33 -2.35
C ILE A 404 -15.18 -16.68 -3.13
N VAL A 405 -14.16 -17.17 -2.41
CA VAL A 405 -12.93 -17.84 -2.86
C VAL A 405 -13.15 -19.14 -3.63
N LYS A 406 -14.21 -19.91 -3.33
CA LYS A 406 -14.51 -21.20 -4.00
C LYS A 406 -14.92 -21.01 -5.47
N ALA A 407 -15.20 -19.77 -5.90
CA ALA A 407 -15.50 -19.43 -7.28
C ALA A 407 -14.27 -18.95 -8.10
N LYS A 408 -13.07 -18.89 -7.51
CA LYS A 408 -11.83 -18.56 -8.24
C LYS A 408 -11.31 -19.82 -8.98
N PRO A 409 -11.24 -19.84 -10.33
CA PRO A 409 -10.86 -21.03 -11.09
C PRO A 409 -9.41 -21.47 -10.83
N GLY A 410 -9.21 -22.78 -10.60
CA GLY A 410 -7.88 -23.40 -10.46
C GLY A 410 -7.66 -24.17 -9.14
N TYR A 411 -8.60 -25.03 -8.76
CA TYR A 411 -8.60 -25.79 -7.50
C TYR A 411 -8.60 -27.33 -7.72
N GLY A 412 -7.92 -27.81 -8.76
CA GLY A 412 -7.92 -29.25 -9.10
C GLY A 412 -7.15 -30.18 -8.15
N ASN A 413 -6.36 -29.65 -7.21
CA ASN A 413 -5.50 -30.47 -6.33
C ASN A 413 -5.83 -30.39 -4.82
N LEU A 414 -7.03 -29.92 -4.46
CA LEU A 414 -7.52 -29.90 -3.08
C LEU A 414 -8.81 -30.70 -2.89
N GLU A 415 -9.17 -31.58 -3.83
CA GLU A 415 -10.21 -32.59 -3.59
C GLU A 415 -9.85 -33.39 -2.33
N ASN A 416 -10.69 -33.26 -1.29
CA ASN A 416 -10.56 -33.87 0.04
C ASN A 416 -9.60 -33.21 1.04
N LYS A 417 -9.24 -31.93 0.86
CA LYS A 417 -8.61 -31.14 1.93
C LYS A 417 -9.61 -30.18 2.55
N ASP A 418 -9.81 -30.31 3.85
CA ASP A 418 -10.51 -29.29 4.64
C ASP A 418 -9.61 -28.05 4.68
N LEU A 419 -10.06 -26.96 4.05
CA LEU A 419 -9.36 -25.68 4.04
C LEU A 419 -9.35 -25.02 5.44
N ASN A 420 -10.06 -25.59 6.42
CA ASN A 420 -9.94 -25.23 7.83
C ASN A 420 -8.72 -25.88 8.52
N GLU A 421 -8.14 -26.95 7.96
CA GLU A 421 -6.98 -27.65 8.54
C GLU A 421 -5.63 -27.22 7.92
N GLU A 422 -5.65 -26.62 6.72
CA GLU A 422 -4.49 -25.97 6.11
C GLU A 422 -4.70 -24.46 6.13
N ASP A 423 -3.86 -23.75 6.90
CA ASP A 423 -3.77 -22.30 7.12
C ASP A 423 -3.54 -21.48 5.82
N CYS A 424 -4.43 -21.66 4.85
CA CYS A 424 -4.33 -21.30 3.45
C CYS A 424 -5.49 -20.36 3.11
N THR A 425 -5.34 -19.13 3.59
CA THR A 425 -6.08 -17.92 3.19
C THR A 425 -7.61 -18.00 3.23
N LEU A 426 -8.21 -17.23 4.12
CA LEU A 426 -8.80 -15.94 3.77
C LEU A 426 -9.31 -15.26 5.04
N PHE A 427 -9.08 -13.95 5.13
CA PHE A 427 -9.43 -13.09 6.26
C PHE A 427 -8.77 -13.41 7.61
N ASN A 428 -7.54 -12.90 7.78
CA ASN A 428 -7.29 -12.16 9.02
C ASN A 428 -8.13 -10.88 8.94
N HIS A 429 -9.46 -10.92 9.04
CA HIS A 429 -10.17 -9.84 9.73
C HIS A 429 -9.98 -10.22 11.20
N PRO A 430 -9.10 -9.56 12.00
CA PRO A 430 -9.39 -9.50 13.41
C PRO A 430 -10.80 -8.95 13.47
N ASN A 431 -11.66 -9.66 14.21
CA ASN A 431 -12.93 -9.15 14.69
C ASN A 431 -12.84 -7.64 14.79
N LEU A 432 -13.67 -6.95 14.01
CA LEU A 432 -13.83 -5.51 14.10
C LEU A 432 -13.86 -5.19 15.59
N TYR A 433 -12.84 -4.47 16.08
CA TYR A 433 -12.90 -3.93 17.42
C TYR A 433 -14.21 -3.12 17.46
N SER A 434 -15.09 -3.53 18.37
CA SER A 434 -16.20 -2.72 18.85
C SER A 434 -15.58 -1.47 19.48
N GLY A 435 -15.43 -0.42 18.69
CA GLY A 435 -15.17 0.95 19.13
C GLY A 435 -16.42 1.78 18.89
#